data_AF-A0A0F8ZZM9-F1
#
_entry.id   AF-A0A0F8ZZM9-F1
#
_cell.length_a   1.000
_cell.length_b   1.000
_cell.length_c   1.000
_cell.angle_alpha   90.00
_cell.angle_beta   90.00
_cell.angle_gamma   90.00
#
_symmetry.space_group_name_H-M   'P 1'
#
loop_
_entity.id
_entity.type
_entity.pdbx_description
1 polymer ?
#
loop_
_entity_poly.entity_id
_entity_poly.type
_entity_poly.pdbx_seq_one_letter_code
_entity_poly.pdbx_strand_id
1 'polypeptide(L)'
;WVTGEFLQDWKQIRTGEAYVILTLDDGIVFKVAENLLEKEHKLTLYSLNPIYEPFDVNVNEIKEVWKFNNYISAEIPEPVTPEEELLKTVANLKQDMARIKKQILPGRPEA
;
A
#
# COMPACT_ATOMS: atom_id res chain seq x y z
N TRP A 1 -14.53 -6.16 11.83
CA TRP A 1 -15.17 -6.38 10.51
C TRP A 1 -14.47 -5.55 9.45
N VAL A 2 -14.37 -6.07 8.24
CA VAL A 2 -13.89 -5.32 7.06
C VAL A 2 -15.04 -5.27 6.07
N THR A 3 -15.32 -4.10 5.51
CA THR A 3 -16.37 -3.90 4.50
C THR A 3 -15.73 -3.41 3.21
N GLY A 4 -16.18 -3.96 2.09
CA GLY A 4 -15.73 -3.57 0.76
C GLY A 4 -16.85 -3.59 -0.28
N GLU A 5 -16.56 -2.99 -1.42
CA GLU A 5 -17.43 -2.91 -2.58
C GLU A 5 -16.92 -3.84 -3.69
N PHE A 6 -17.76 -4.78 -4.15
CA PHE A 6 -17.40 -5.69 -5.23
C PHE A 6 -17.19 -4.91 -6.54
N LEU A 7 -16.03 -5.08 -7.17
CA LEU A 7 -15.74 -4.46 -8.45
C LEU A 7 -16.01 -5.42 -9.60
N GLN A 8 -17.07 -5.12 -10.37
CA GLN A 8 -17.38 -5.83 -11.62
C GLN A 8 -16.43 -5.44 -12.75
N ASP A 9 -16.06 -4.16 -12.83
CA ASP A 9 -15.14 -3.65 -13.85
C ASP A 9 -13.79 -3.31 -13.21
N TRP A 10 -12.80 -4.16 -13.48
CA TRP A 10 -11.45 -4.01 -12.94
C TRP A 10 -10.67 -2.82 -13.51
N LYS A 11 -11.17 -2.15 -14.55
CA LYS A 11 -10.64 -0.84 -14.98
C LYS A 11 -10.83 0.25 -13.94
N GLN A 12 -11.73 0.05 -12.98
CA GLN A 12 -11.97 0.99 -11.88
C GLN A 12 -10.95 0.84 -10.74
N ILE A 13 -10.05 -0.15 -10.80
CA ILE A 13 -8.97 -0.30 -9.83
C ILE A 13 -8.01 0.90 -9.97
N ARG A 14 -7.77 1.59 -8.86
CA ARG A 14 -6.91 2.76 -8.77
C ARG A 14 -5.60 2.37 -8.09
N THR A 15 -4.50 2.71 -8.74
CA THR A 15 -3.16 2.53 -8.16
C THR A 15 -3.04 3.28 -6.84
N GLY A 16 -2.54 2.58 -5.82
CA GLY A 16 -2.32 3.13 -4.48
C GLY A 16 -3.53 3.00 -3.53
N GLU A 17 -4.65 2.44 -3.99
CA GLU A 17 -5.78 2.10 -3.11
C GLU A 17 -5.71 0.65 -2.62
N ALA A 18 -6.37 0.37 -1.49
CA ALA A 18 -6.41 -0.96 -0.89
C ALA A 18 -7.59 -1.79 -1.39
N TYR A 19 -7.34 -3.07 -1.60
CA TYR A 19 -8.31 -4.03 -2.13
C TYR A 19 -8.23 -5.35 -1.35
N VAL A 20 -9.37 -6.01 -1.23
CA VAL A 20 -9.43 -7.45 -0.94
C VAL A 20 -9.49 -8.17 -2.29
N ILE A 21 -8.55 -9.09 -2.53
CA ILE A 21 -8.39 -9.78 -3.80
C ILE A 21 -8.43 -11.28 -3.52
N LEU A 22 -9.27 -12.00 -4.26
CA LEU A 22 -9.28 -13.45 -4.25
C LEU A 22 -8.44 -13.96 -5.42
N THR A 23 -7.32 -14.61 -5.13
CA THR A 23 -6.44 -15.23 -6.13
C THR A 23 -6.62 -16.75 -6.16
N LEU A 24 -6.15 -17.40 -7.23
CA LEU A 24 -6.14 -18.86 -7.37
C LEU A 24 -5.21 -19.52 -6.34
N ASP A 25 -4.01 -18.98 -6.17
CA ASP A 25 -2.93 -19.67 -5.44
C ASP A 25 -2.86 -19.27 -3.95
N ASP A 26 -3.09 -18.00 -3.62
CA ASP A 26 -2.96 -17.47 -2.25
C ASP A 26 -4.30 -17.30 -1.52
N GLY A 27 -5.43 -17.52 -2.22
CA GLY A 27 -6.76 -17.29 -1.67
C GLY A 27 -7.04 -15.80 -1.46
N ILE A 28 -7.60 -15.43 -0.31
CA ILE A 28 -8.03 -14.05 -0.04
C ILE A 28 -6.87 -13.24 0.56
N VAL A 29 -6.47 -12.18 -0.12
CA VAL A 29 -5.41 -11.26 0.33
C VAL A 29 -5.93 -9.82 0.45
N PHE A 30 -5.39 -9.06 1.39
CA PHE A 30 -5.61 -7.61 1.51
C PHE A 30 -4.32 -6.86 1.19
N LYS A 31 -4.32 -6.07 0.10
CA LYS A 31 -3.13 -5.44 -0.45
C LYS A 31 -3.45 -4.07 -1.05
N VAL A 32 -2.44 -3.21 -1.11
CA VAL A 32 -2.48 -2.00 -1.94
C VAL A 32 -2.13 -2.41 -3.36
N ALA A 33 -2.97 -2.07 -4.34
CA ALA A 33 -2.77 -2.50 -5.72
C ALA A 33 -2.14 -1.39 -6.56
N GLU A 34 -1.24 -1.77 -7.45
CA GLU A 34 -0.86 -1.00 -8.63
C GLU A 34 -1.52 -1.63 -9.86
N ASN A 35 -2.28 -0.82 -10.59
CA ASN A 35 -3.03 -1.28 -11.75
C ASN A 35 -2.16 -1.22 -13.01
N LEU A 36 -1.70 -2.38 -13.46
CA LEU A 36 -0.95 -2.56 -14.70
C LEU A 36 -1.74 -3.42 -15.71
N LEU A 37 -3.07 -3.53 -15.55
CA LEU A 37 -3.90 -4.43 -16.34
C LEU A 37 -3.85 -4.13 -17.84
N GLU A 38 -3.90 -2.86 -18.23
CA GLU A 38 -3.89 -2.49 -19.66
C GLU A 38 -2.53 -2.67 -20.34
N LYS A 39 -1.43 -2.56 -19.59
CA LYS A 39 -0.07 -2.60 -20.15
C LYS A 39 0.54 -4.00 -20.07
N GLU A 40 0.32 -4.67 -18.95
CA GLU A 40 1.05 -5.88 -18.56
C GLU A 40 0.11 -7.01 -18.13
N HIS A 41 -1.22 -6.81 -18.16
CA HIS A 41 -2.22 -7.81 -17.79
C HIS A 41 -2.03 -8.37 -16.37
N LYS A 42 -1.58 -7.52 -15.45
CA LYS A 42 -1.29 -7.89 -14.06
C LYS A 42 -1.64 -6.77 -13.08
N LEU A 43 -1.72 -7.14 -11.80
CA LEU A 43 -1.65 -6.20 -10.68
C LEU A 43 -0.36 -6.45 -9.91
N THR A 44 0.31 -5.38 -9.47
CA THR A 44 1.39 -5.50 -8.48
C THR A 44 0.80 -5.20 -7.10
N LEU A 45 0.99 -6.12 -6.17
CA LEU A 45 0.35 -6.10 -4.86
C LEU A 45 1.35 -5.80 -3.75
N TYR A 46 1.11 -4.72 -3.04
CA TYR A 46 1.97 -4.21 -1.97
C TYR A 46 1.34 -4.51 -0.60
N SER A 47 2.15 -5.03 0.30
CA SER A 47 1.75 -5.27 1.69
C SER A 47 1.82 -3.98 2.50
N LEU A 48 0.88 -3.77 3.43
CA LEU A 48 1.03 -2.73 4.46
C LEU A 48 2.11 -3.09 5.49
N ASN A 49 2.50 -4.36 5.58
CA ASN A 49 3.65 -4.79 6.36
C ASN A 49 4.91 -4.78 5.46
N PRO A 50 5.89 -3.88 5.72
CA PRO A 50 7.06 -3.67 4.86
C PRO A 50 8.03 -4.85 4.80
N ILE A 51 7.87 -5.86 5.66
CA ILE A 51 8.69 -7.08 5.62
C ILE A 51 8.34 -7.96 4.41
N TYR A 52 7.12 -7.83 3.88
CA TYR A 52 6.67 -8.60 2.73
C TYR A 52 6.97 -7.82 1.45
N GLU A 53 7.76 -8.42 0.57
CA GLU A 53 8.05 -7.86 -0.74
C GLU A 53 6.78 -7.78 -1.61
N PRO A 54 6.68 -6.78 -2.49
CA PRO A 54 5.62 -6.72 -3.48
C PRO A 54 5.71 -7.91 -4.45
N PHE A 55 4.57 -8.38 -4.94
CA PHE A 55 4.51 -9.44 -5.94
C PHE A 55 3.46 -9.15 -6.99
N ASP A 56 3.66 -9.72 -8.18
CA ASP A 56 2.75 -9.58 -9.30
C ASP A 56 1.74 -10.73 -9.33
N VAL A 57 0.50 -10.41 -9.70
CA VAL A 57 -0.56 -11.39 -9.95
C VAL A 57 -1.13 -11.15 -11.33
N ASN A 58 -1.11 -12.18 -12.19
CA ASN A 58 -1.69 -12.08 -13.52
C ASN A 58 -3.22 -11.96 -13.43
N VAL A 59 -3.83 -11.23 -14.36
CA VAL A 59 -5.29 -11.05 -14.39
C VAL A 59 -6.06 -12.38 -14.42
N ASN A 60 -5.48 -13.43 -15.03
CA ASN A 60 -6.09 -14.75 -15.11
C ASN A 60 -6.09 -15.52 -13.79
N GLU A 61 -5.27 -15.08 -12.83
CA GLU A 61 -5.14 -15.69 -11.50
C GLU A 61 -6.05 -15.03 -10.47
N ILE A 62 -6.69 -13.91 -10.85
CA ILE A 62 -7.63 -13.18 -10.00
C ILE A 62 -9.03 -13.70 -10.27
N LYS A 63 -9.77 -14.02 -9.20
CA LYS A 63 -11.19 -14.41 -9.27
C LYS A 63 -12.11 -13.24 -8.95
N GLU A 64 -11.77 -12.49 -7.92
CA GLU A 64 -12.59 -11.39 -7.42
C GLU A 64 -11.72 -10.24 -6.92
N VAL A 65 -12.24 -9.02 -7.07
CA VAL A 65 -11.64 -7.81 -6.51
C VAL A 65 -12.72 -7.02 -5.80
N TRP A 66 -12.43 -6.65 -4.56
CA TRP A 66 -13.30 -5.84 -3.73
C TRP A 66 -12.54 -4.60 -3.27
N LYS A 67 -13.04 -3.41 -3.58
CA LYS A 67 -12.49 -2.16 -3.08
C LYS A 67 -12.67 -2.11 -1.57
N PHE A 68 -11.62 -1.79 -0.83
CA PHE A 68 -11.75 -1.57 0.61
C PHE A 68 -12.44 -0.23 0.88
N ASN A 69 -13.46 -0.26 1.74
CA ASN A 69 -14.15 0.95 2.18
C ASN A 69 -13.77 1.28 3.62
N ASN A 70 -14.03 0.37 4.56
CA ASN A 70 -13.87 0.62 5.99
C ASN A 70 -13.48 -0.65 6.76
N TYR A 71 -12.87 -0.46 7.93
CA TYR A 71 -12.78 -1.47 8.97
C TYR A 71 -13.53 -0.98 10.22
N ILE A 72 -14.14 -1.92 10.95
CA ILE A 72 -14.89 -1.68 12.18
C ILE A 72 -14.24 -2.52 13.28
N SER A 73 -13.73 -1.86 14.32
CA SER A 73 -13.17 -2.50 15.51
C SER A 73 -14.06 -2.22 16.72
N ALA A 74 -14.18 -3.21 17.62
CA ALA A 74 -14.79 -3.03 18.93
C ALA A 74 -13.80 -2.47 19.97
N GLU A 75 -12.50 -2.51 19.64
CA GLU A 75 -11.45 -1.93 20.46
C GLU A 75 -11.45 -0.41 20.29
N ILE A 76 -11.48 0.29 21.42
CA ILE A 76 -11.32 1.74 21.44
C ILE A 76 -9.82 2.02 21.24
N PRO A 77 -9.42 2.86 20.27
CA PRO A 77 -8.03 3.22 20.10
C PRO A 77 -7.45 3.80 21.39
N GLU A 78 -6.29 3.32 21.81
CA GLU A 78 -5.59 3.93 22.95
C GLU A 78 -5.17 5.37 22.61
N PRO A 79 -5.16 6.28 23.60
CA PRO A 79 -4.63 7.61 23.39
C PRO A 79 -3.16 7.53 22.98
N VAL A 80 -2.78 8.33 21.98
CA VAL A 80 -1.39 8.42 21.52
C VAL A 80 -0.50 8.78 22.71
N THR A 81 0.52 7.96 22.96
CA THR A 81 1.40 8.19 24.11
C THR A 81 2.47 9.24 23.77
N PRO A 82 3.04 9.94 24.77
CA PRO A 82 4.16 10.87 24.53
C PRO A 82 5.36 10.22 23.84
N GLU A 83 5.58 8.92 24.03
CA GLU A 83 6.65 8.16 23.38
C GLU A 83 6.40 8.00 21.87
N GLU A 84 5.15 7.72 21.47
CA GLU A 84 4.76 7.64 20.06
C GLU A 84 4.85 9.00 19.36
N GLU A 85 4.48 10.09 20.04
CA GLU A 85 4.70 11.45 19.53
C GLU A 85 6.17 11.78 19.34
N LEU A 86 7.03 11.35 20.28
CA LEU A 86 8.47 11.51 20.16
C LEU A 86 9.02 10.74 18.96
N LEU A 87 8.60 9.49 18.77
CA LEU A 87 8.98 8.67 17.63
C LEU A 87 8.56 9.31 16.29
N LYS A 88 7.33 9.83 16.21
CA LYS A 88 6.84 10.57 15.03
C LYS A 88 7.70 11.81 14.77
N THR A 89 7.99 12.58 15.80
CA THR A 89 8.85 13.77 15.70
C THR A 89 10.23 13.42 15.16
N VAL A 90 10.86 12.37 15.70
CA VAL A 90 12.18 11.89 15.24
C VAL A 90 12.13 11.41 13.80
N ALA A 91 11.08 10.69 13.39
CA ALA A 91 10.90 10.25 12.01
C ALA A 91 10.78 11.44 11.04
N ASN A 92 9.99 12.46 11.41
CA ASN A 92 9.84 13.69 10.62
C ASN A 92 11.19 14.42 10.49
N LEU A 93 11.94 14.55 11.59
CA LEU A 93 13.27 15.16 11.57
C LEU A 93 14.23 14.43 10.61
N LYS A 94 14.22 13.09 10.60
CA LYS A 94 15.03 12.30 9.65
C LYS A 94 14.63 12.57 8.19
N GLN A 95 13.33 12.69 7.92
CA GLN A 95 12.84 12.99 6.57
C GLN A 95 13.23 14.39 6.12
N ASP A 96 13.15 15.38 7.01
CA ASP A 96 13.59 16.75 6.73
C ASP A 96 15.09 16.82 6.49
N MET A 97 15.90 16.11 7.29
CA MET A 97 17.33 15.97 7.04
C MET A 97 17.63 15.36 5.66
N ALA A 98 16.88 14.33 5.24
CA ALA A 98 17.04 13.73 3.92
C ALA A 98 16.70 14.72 2.80
N ARG A 99 15.64 15.53 2.97
CA ARG A 99 15.28 16.61 2.04
C ARG A 99 16.37 17.68 1.95
N ILE A 100 16.86 18.16 3.09
CA ILE A 100 17.93 19.16 3.14
C ILE A 100 19.19 18.62 2.46
N LYS A 101 19.60 17.38 2.75
CA LYS A 101 20.74 16.73 2.10
C LYS A 101 20.60 16.71 0.58
N LYS A 102 19.40 16.42 0.06
CA LYS A 102 19.12 16.42 -1.39
C LYS A 102 19.19 17.82 -2.02
N GLN A 103 18.83 18.87 -1.28
CA GLN A 103 18.92 20.25 -1.75
C GLN A 103 20.35 20.82 -1.70
N ILE A 104 21.15 20.40 -0.71
CA ILE A 104 22.54 20.86 -0.54
C ILE A 104 23.51 20.13 -1.48
N LEU A 105 23.16 18.94 -2.00
CA LEU A 105 23.95 18.18 -2.96
C LEU A 105 23.32 18.18 -4.37
N PRO A 106 23.30 19.30 -5.11
CA PRO A 106 23.04 19.25 -6.54
C PRO A 106 24.32 18.78 -7.23
N GLY A 107 24.33 17.55 -7.75
CA GLY A 107 25.29 17.00 -8.72
C GLY A 107 26.78 17.30 -8.48
N ARG A 108 27.51 16.37 -7.86
CA ARG A 108 28.90 16.13 -8.29
C ARG A 108 28.84 15.14 -9.45
N PRO A 109 29.31 15.48 -10.66
CA PRO A 109 29.60 14.45 -11.65
C PRO A 109 30.73 13.58 -11.08
N GLU A 110 30.49 12.26 -11.09
CA GLU A 110 31.53 11.27 -10.82
C GLU A 110 32.62 11.43 -11.90
N ALA A 111 33.86 11.57 -11.46
CA ALA A 111 35.05 11.62 -12.31
C ALA A 111 35.72 10.24 -12.34
#